data_AF-A0A9W4WCH8-F1
#
_entry.id   AF-A0A9W4WCH8-F1
#
_cell.length_a   1.000
_cell.length_b   1.000
_cell.length_c   1.000
_cell.angle_alpha   90.00
_cell.angle_beta   90.00
_cell.angle_gamma   90.00
#
_symmetry.space_group_name_H-M   'P 1'
#
loop_
_entity.id
_entity.type
_entity.pdbx_description
1 polymer ?
#
loop_
_entity_poly.entity_id
_entity_poly.type
_entity_poly.pdbx_seq_one_letter_code
_entity_poly.pdbx_strand_id
1 'polypeptide(L)'
;MAKNIERMRRLLVVACDAAHISGAPTYDANAKLFRLPGSSVEIALELGSNGYVYRLREIYEVPDLQAGGARPVRNELATLPVGSEVEVARRAVVHLVGSRVNSALDAAA
;
A
#
# COMPACT_ATOMS: atom_id res chain seq x y z
N MET A 1 13.30 -11.47 9.43
CA MET A 1 12.76 -10.82 8.22
C MET A 1 11.77 -11.69 7.45
N ALA A 2 12.16 -12.87 6.97
CA ALA A 2 11.26 -13.78 6.23
C ALA A 2 9.95 -14.09 6.98
N LYS A 3 10.02 -14.33 8.30
CA LYS A 3 8.83 -14.52 9.15
C LYS A 3 7.85 -13.34 9.12
N ASN A 4 8.36 -12.11 9.12
CA ASN A 4 7.53 -10.90 9.13
C ASN A 4 6.91 -10.64 7.75
N ILE A 5 7.64 -10.96 6.67
CA ILE A 5 7.13 -10.90 5.31
C ILE A 5 5.96 -11.87 5.12
N GLU A 6 6.14 -13.12 5.56
CA GLU A 6 5.10 -14.15 5.49
C GLU A 6 3.89 -13.79 6.37
N ARG A 7 4.14 -13.26 7.58
CA ARG A 7 3.06 -12.76 8.45
C ARG A 7 2.29 -11.62 7.79
N MET A 8 2.98 -10.63 7.22
CA MET A 8 2.35 -9.50 6.51
C MET A 8 1.51 -10.01 5.34
N ARG A 9 2.03 -10.94 4.53
CA ARG A 9 1.30 -11.55 3.41
C ARG A 9 -0.03 -12.16 3.88
N ARG A 10 0.00 -12.97 4.94
CA ARG A 10 -1.23 -13.59 5.50
C ARG A 10 -2.23 -12.55 6.01
N LEU A 11 -1.74 -11.52 6.71
CA LEU A 11 -2.59 -10.44 7.22
C LEU A 11 -3.26 -9.66 6.09
N LEU A 12 -2.52 -9.34 5.02
CA LEU A 12 -3.08 -8.63 3.86
C LEU A 12 -4.11 -9.48 3.12
N VAL A 13 -3.88 -10.79 2.96
CA VAL A 13 -4.87 -11.70 2.36
C VAL A 13 -6.16 -11.68 3.17
N VAL A 14 -6.09 -11.93 4.48
CA VAL A 14 -7.28 -11.95 5.36
C VAL A 14 -8.00 -10.60 5.35
N ALA A 15 -7.26 -9.49 5.40
CA ALA A 15 -7.87 -8.16 5.41
C ALA A 15 -8.53 -7.79 4.07
N CYS A 16 -7.91 -8.14 2.93
CA CYS A 16 -8.52 -7.93 1.62
C CYS A 16 -9.76 -8.79 1.42
N ASP A 17 -9.73 -10.06 1.83
CA ASP A 17 -10.88 -10.97 1.76
C ASP A 17 -12.05 -10.43 2.59
N ALA A 18 -11.78 -10.00 3.83
CA ALA A 18 -12.79 -9.43 4.72
C ALA A 18 -13.40 -8.12 4.18
N ALA A 19 -12.64 -7.36 3.40
CA ALA A 19 -13.09 -6.12 2.76
C ALA A 19 -13.70 -6.35 1.35
N HIS A 20 -13.90 -7.61 0.93
CA HIS A 20 -14.39 -7.97 -0.41
C HIS A 20 -13.57 -7.35 -1.56
N ILE A 21 -12.26 -7.17 -1.35
CA ILE A 21 -11.37 -6.66 -2.39
C ILE A 21 -11.01 -7.82 -3.33
N SER A 22 -11.38 -7.70 -4.61
CA SER A 22 -11.03 -8.70 -5.62
C SER A 22 -9.53 -8.72 -5.93
N GLY A 23 -8.96 -9.92 -6.04
CA GLY A 23 -7.54 -10.17 -6.32
C GLY A 23 -6.70 -10.46 -5.06
N ALA A 24 -5.45 -10.89 -5.26
CA ALA A 24 -4.53 -11.22 -4.17
C ALA A 24 -3.45 -10.14 -4.00
N PRO A 25 -3.11 -9.75 -2.76
CA PRO A 25 -1.93 -8.96 -2.48
C PRO A 25 -0.66 -9.68 -2.96
N THR A 26 0.25 -8.95 -3.59
CA THR A 26 1.52 -9.49 -4.08
C THR A 26 2.70 -8.94 -3.29
N TYR A 27 3.78 -9.71 -3.22
CA TYR A 27 5.05 -9.27 -2.64
C TYR A 27 6.15 -9.40 -3.67
N ASP A 28 6.79 -8.29 -3.99
CA ASP A 28 7.95 -8.20 -4.86
C ASP A 28 9.21 -8.28 -4.00
N ALA A 29 9.92 -9.40 -4.08
CA ALA A 29 11.12 -9.64 -3.29
C ALA A 29 12.30 -8.74 -3.68
N ASN A 30 12.38 -8.35 -4.96
CA ASN A 30 13.45 -7.50 -5.47
C ASN A 30 13.25 -6.06 -4.99
N ALA A 31 12.01 -5.56 -5.11
CA ALA A 31 11.66 -4.22 -4.64
C ALA A 31 11.36 -4.14 -3.12
N LYS A 32 11.30 -5.28 -2.42
CA LYS A 32 10.92 -5.40 -1.00
C LYS A 32 9.60 -4.69 -0.68
N LEU A 33 8.58 -5.01 -1.47
CA LEU A 33 7.36 -4.21 -1.56
C LEU A 33 6.13 -5.10 -1.62
N PHE A 34 5.11 -4.77 -0.82
CA PHE A 34 3.78 -5.34 -0.97
C PHE A 34 2.91 -4.40 -1.81
N ARG A 35 2.10 -4.97 -2.69
CA ARG A 35 1.11 -4.24 -3.50
C ARG A 35 -0.28 -4.78 -3.21
N LEU A 36 -1.23 -3.89 -2.98
CA LEU A 36 -2.63 -4.24 -2.81
C LEU A 36 -3.32 -4.28 -4.19
N PRO A 37 -4.20 -5.27 -4.45
CA PRO A 37 -4.75 -5.52 -5.77
C PRO A 37 -5.68 -4.39 -6.23
N GLY A 38 -5.54 -3.99 -7.50
CA GLY A 38 -6.34 -2.93 -8.11
C GLY A 38 -6.25 -1.62 -7.33
N SER A 39 -5.05 -1.29 -6.84
CA SER A 39 -4.78 -0.07 -6.09
C SER A 39 -3.39 0.46 -6.39
N SER A 40 -3.20 1.73 -6.09
CA SER A 40 -1.88 2.34 -6.06
C SER A 40 -1.25 2.38 -4.67
N VAL A 41 -1.83 1.65 -3.72
CA VAL A 41 -1.31 1.53 -2.35
C VAL A 41 -0.22 0.48 -2.31
N GLU A 42 0.94 0.88 -1.80
CA GLU A 42 2.09 0.01 -1.61
C GLU A 42 2.63 0.08 -0.17
N ILE A 43 3.19 -1.03 0.31
CA ILE A 43 3.88 -1.11 1.60
C ILE A 43 5.33 -1.52 1.33
N ALA A 44 6.25 -0.57 1.43
CA ALA A 44 7.68 -0.82 1.23
C ALA A 44 8.35 -1.22 2.55
N LEU A 45 9.29 -2.15 2.50
CA LEU A 45 10.13 -2.55 3.62
C LEU A 45 11.52 -1.93 3.47
N GLU A 46 11.80 -0.91 4.27
CA GLU A 46 12.97 -0.05 4.11
C GLU A 46 13.82 -0.02 5.37
N LEU A 47 15.11 0.29 5.24
CA LEU A 47 16.01 0.48 6.39
C LEU A 47 15.90 1.94 6.86
N GLY A 48 15.34 2.15 8.05
CA GLY A 48 15.33 3.44 8.74
C GLY A 48 16.53 3.61 9.69
N SER A 49 16.59 4.76 10.36
CA SER A 49 17.66 5.11 11.31
C SER A 49 17.81 4.14 12.46
N ASN A 50 16.70 3.55 12.92
CA ASN A 50 16.64 2.64 14.07
C ASN A 50 16.36 1.18 13.67
N GLY A 51 16.57 0.83 12.40
CA GLY A 51 16.29 -0.49 11.85
C GLY A 51 15.17 -0.48 10.82
N TYR A 52 14.65 -1.66 10.49
CA TYR A 52 13.68 -1.80 9.40
C TYR A 52 12.29 -1.23 9.75
N VAL A 53 11.68 -0.57 8.77
CA VAL A 53 10.35 0.02 8.85
C VAL A 53 9.48 -0.41 7.67
N TYR A 54 8.17 -0.43 7.90
CA TYR A 54 7.15 -0.46 6.87
C TYR A 54 6.78 0.98 6.51
N ARG A 55 6.95 1.34 5.23
CA ARG A 55 6.52 2.62 4.68
C ARG A 55 5.29 2.38 3.81
N LEU A 56 4.14 2.81 4.31
CA LEU A 56 2.87 2.81 3.58
C LEU A 56 2.81 4.05 2.70
N ARG A 57 2.59 3.85 1.41
CA ARG A 57 2.54 4.94 0.42
C ARG A 57 1.44 4.70 -0.60
N GLU A 58 0.94 5.79 -1.15
CA GLU A 58 0.06 5.80 -2.30
C GLU A 58 0.80 6.40 -3.48
N ILE A 59 0.69 5.76 -4.64
CA ILE A 59 1.26 6.25 -5.89
C ILE A 59 0.13 6.88 -6.70
N TYR A 60 0.36 8.05 -7.27
CA TYR A 60 -0.57 8.62 -8.24
C TYR A 60 0.20 9.29 -9.35
N GLU A 61 -0.43 9.33 -10.51
CA GLU A 61 0.12 10.03 -11.66
C GLU A 61 -0.40 11.46 -11.65
N VAL A 62 0.51 12.43 -11.71
CA VAL A 62 0.15 13.83 -11.93
C VAL A 62 0.65 14.27 -13.31
N PRO A 63 -0.12 15.09 -14.03
CA PRO A 63 0.33 15.68 -15.28
C PRO A 63 1.65 16.43 -15.09
N ASP A 64 2.64 16.04 -15.86
CA ASP A 64 3.91 16.76 -15.97
C ASP A 64 3.78 17.76 -17.14
N LEU A 65 3.44 19.00 -16.77
CA LEU A 65 3.24 20.10 -17.71
C LEU A 65 4.54 20.54 -18.41
N GLN A 66 5.72 20.17 -17.88
CA GLN A 66 7.01 20.51 -18.50
C GLN A 66 7.51 19.41 -19.42
N ALA A 67 7.33 18.15 -19.05
CA ALA A 67 7.83 17.01 -19.82
C ALA A 67 6.84 16.48 -20.87
N GLY A 68 5.57 16.90 -20.81
CA GLY A 68 4.52 16.36 -21.68
C GLY A 68 4.27 14.89 -21.37
N GLY A 69 3.72 14.59 -20.20
CA GLY A 69 3.45 13.22 -19.77
C GLY A 69 2.81 13.17 -18.38
N ALA A 70 2.81 12.00 -17.74
CA ALA A 70 2.42 11.87 -16.35
C ALA A 70 3.61 11.38 -15.53
N ARG A 71 3.84 11.98 -14.34
CA ARG A 71 4.91 11.58 -13.43
C ARG A 71 4.31 10.88 -12.20
N PRO A 72 4.88 9.74 -11.76
CA PRO A 72 4.44 9.09 -10.55
C PRO A 72 4.90 9.91 -9.33
N VAL A 73 3.95 10.37 -8.53
CA VAL A 73 4.19 10.95 -7.22
C VAL A 73 3.88 9.89 -6.17
N ARG A 74 4.78 9.81 -5.19
CA ARG A 74 4.63 8.93 -4.02
C ARG A 74 4.22 9.79 -2.84
N ASN A 75 3.03 9.56 -2.32
CA ASN A 75 2.56 10.17 -1.09
C ASN A 75 2.74 9.19 0.06
N GLU A 76 3.55 9.57 1.05
CA GLU A 76 3.74 8.75 2.24
C GLU A 76 2.54 8.91 3.16
N LEU A 77 1.85 7.80 3.44
CA LEU A 77 0.68 7.77 4.31
C LEU A 77 1.06 7.48 5.75
N ALA A 78 2.06 6.62 5.96
CA ALA A 78 2.58 6.30 7.28
C ALA A 78 3.95 5.60 7.21
N THR A 79 4.75 5.78 8.27
CA THR A 79 5.94 4.97 8.54
C THR A 79 5.79 4.29 9.90
N LEU A 80 5.95 2.97 9.93
CA LEU A 80 5.70 2.11 11.09
C LEU A 80 6.86 1.13 11.29
N PRO A 81 7.27 0.83 12.54
CA PRO A 81 8.36 -0.11 12.78
C PRO A 81 7.96 -1.56 12.41
N VAL A 82 8.93 -2.35 11.97
CA VAL A 82 8.75 -3.80 11.83
C VAL A 82 8.34 -4.42 13.18
N GLY A 83 7.37 -5.33 13.18
CA GLY A 83 6.63 -5.78 14.37
C GLY A 83 5.21 -5.21 14.48
N SER A 84 4.91 -4.15 13.72
CA SER A 84 3.57 -3.53 13.65
C SER A 84 2.74 -4.03 12.47
N GLU A 85 2.92 -5.29 12.04
CA GLU A 85 2.36 -5.75 10.76
C GLU A 85 0.84 -5.62 10.67
N VAL A 86 0.14 -5.90 11.78
CA VAL A 86 -1.32 -5.78 11.88
C VAL A 86 -1.76 -4.34 11.62
N GLU A 87 -1.06 -3.38 12.22
CA GLU A 87 -1.38 -1.96 12.10
C GLU A 87 -1.18 -1.45 10.67
N VAL A 88 -0.05 -1.82 10.06
CA VAL A 88 0.26 -1.45 8.69
C VAL A 88 -0.77 -2.03 7.72
N ALA A 89 -1.11 -3.32 7.85
CA ALA A 89 -2.10 -3.97 7.00
C ALA A 89 -3.48 -3.32 7.16
N ARG A 90 -3.89 -3.02 8.40
CA ARG A 90 -5.15 -2.33 8.71
C ARG A 90 -5.23 -0.97 8.02
N ARG A 91 -4.19 -0.13 8.17
CA ARG A 91 -4.16 1.19 7.53
C ARG A 91 -4.17 1.11 6.01
N ALA A 92 -3.41 0.18 5.43
CA ALA A 92 -3.35 0.00 3.98
C ALA A 92 -4.71 -0.35 3.39
N VAL A 93 -5.42 -1.32 3.99
CA VAL A 93 -6.73 -1.77 3.49
C VAL A 93 -7.82 -0.72 3.74
N VAL A 94 -7.84 -0.07 4.92
CA VAL A 94 -8.80 1.02 5.18
C VAL A 94 -8.61 2.18 4.21
N HIS A 95 -7.36 2.57 3.94
CA HIS A 95 -7.07 3.61 2.97
C HIS A 95 -7.54 3.24 1.56
N LEU A 96 -7.26 2.00 1.12
CA LEU A 96 -7.73 1.49 -0.17
C LEU A 96 -9.26 1.54 -0.28
N VAL A 97 -9.97 1.02 0.71
CA VAL A 97 -11.44 1.03 0.71
C VAL A 97 -11.98 2.46 0.70
N GLY A 98 -11.43 3.34 1.54
CA GLY A 98 -11.82 4.74 1.57
C GLY A 98 -11.60 5.45 0.23
N SER A 99 -10.46 5.23 -0.41
CA SER A 99 -10.14 5.76 -1.73
C SER A 99 -11.16 5.30 -2.79
N ARG A 100 -11.52 4.02 -2.81
CA ARG A 100 -12.55 3.49 -3.72
C ARG A 100 -13.93 4.07 -3.48
N VAL A 101 -14.33 4.22 -2.22
CA VAL A 101 -15.62 4.83 -1.86
C VAL A 101 -15.65 6.28 -2.36
N ASN A 102 -14.60 7.05 -2.10
CA ASN A 102 -14.52 8.44 -2.58
C ASN A 102 -14.60 8.51 -4.10
N SER A 103 -13.84 7.70 -4.84
CA SER A 103 -13.90 7.69 -6.31
C SER A 103 -15.30 7.32 -6.84
N ALA A 104 -16.00 6.40 -6.17
CA ALA A 104 -17.36 6.02 -6.56
C ALA A 104 -18.36 7.15 -6.29
N LEU A 105 -18.21 7.88 -5.18
CA LEU A 105 -19.03 9.04 -4.85
C LEU A 105 -18.76 10.20 -5.83
N ASP A 106 -17.50 10.47 -6.14
CA ASP A 106 -17.10 11.51 -7.11
C ASP A 106 -17.65 11.21 -8.52
N ALA A 107 -17.70 9.94 -8.92
CA ALA A 107 -18.29 9.53 -10.20
C ALA A 107 -19.82 9.60 -10.23
N ALA A 108 -20.47 9.64 -9.06
CA ALA A 108 -21.92 9.71 -8.93
C ALA A 108 -22.46 11.14 -8.72
N ALA A 109 -21.57 12.11 -8.43
CA ALA A 109 -21.89 13.53 -8.22
C ALA A 109 -21.99 14.28 -9.55
#